data_AF-A0A7S0XIB9-F1
#
_entry.id   AF-A0A7S0XIB9-F1
#
_cell.length_a   1.000
_cell.length_b   1.000
_cell.length_c   1.000
_cell.angle_alpha   90.00
_cell.angle_beta   90.00
_cell.angle_gamma   90.00
#
_symmetry.space_group_name_H-M   'P 1'
#
loop_
_entity.id
_entity.type
_entity.pdbx_description
1 polymer ?
#
loop_
_entity_poly.entity_id
_entity_poly.type
_entity_poly.pdbx_seq_one_letter_code
_entity_poly.pdbx_strand_id
1 'polypeptide(L)'
;EDWHNGGVLEKKQNVFDDFHACAEELIAKNITKRALLTIMGGSNGGLLVGACINQRPELYGAAVARVGVLDMLRFHLFSIGAAWTSDFGDPDNAEHFKYIHKYSPLHNVFTPTDAKQYPATLLTTADHDDRVVPLHSFKY
;
A
#
# COMPACT_ATOMS: atom_id res chain seq x y z
N GLU A 1 14.77 17.07 5.11
CA GLU A 1 14.65 16.19 3.92
C GLU A 1 14.89 14.72 4.26
N ASP A 2 15.78 14.41 5.20
CA ASP A 2 16.13 13.03 5.58
C ASP A 2 14.96 12.08 5.83
N TRP A 3 13.91 12.53 6.53
CA TRP A 3 12.72 11.69 6.77
C TRP A 3 11.96 11.35 5.49
N HIS A 4 11.81 12.32 4.58
CA HIS A 4 11.20 12.09 3.27
C HIS A 4 12.06 11.14 2.44
N ASN A 5 13.37 11.41 2.36
CA ASN A 5 14.34 10.55 1.66
C ASN A 5 14.43 9.13 2.25
N GLY A 6 14.02 8.95 3.51
CA GLY A 6 13.94 7.67 4.18
C GLY A 6 12.78 6.77 3.74
N GLY A 7 11.80 7.30 3.01
CA GLY A 7 10.57 6.61 2.63
C GLY A 7 10.18 6.70 1.15
N VAL A 8 11.14 7.01 0.28
CA VAL A 8 10.95 7.10 -1.18
C VAL A 8 11.90 6.15 -1.92
N LEU A 9 11.62 5.93 -3.21
CA LEU A 9 12.42 5.10 -4.12
C LEU A 9 12.73 3.72 -3.52
N GLU A 10 13.99 3.30 -3.50
CA GLU A 10 14.42 2.00 -2.99
C GLU A 10 14.14 1.82 -1.48
N LYS A 11 13.89 2.91 -0.75
CA LYS A 11 13.57 2.91 0.68
C LYS A 11 12.08 2.93 0.96
N LYS A 12 11.22 2.83 -0.07
CA LYS A 12 9.76 2.86 0.11
C LYS A 12 9.25 1.80 1.09
N GLN A 13 9.93 0.66 1.20
CA GLN A 13 9.59 -0.41 2.14
C GLN A 13 9.58 0.07 3.61
N ASN A 14 10.45 1.02 3.98
CA ASN A 14 10.50 1.56 5.33
C ASN A 14 9.15 2.16 5.76
N VAL A 15 8.39 2.75 4.82
CA VAL A 15 7.07 3.32 5.11
C VAL A 15 6.08 2.25 5.58
N PHE A 16 6.15 1.05 5.00
CA PHE A 16 5.29 -0.07 5.39
C PHE A 16 5.77 -0.69 6.70
N ASP A 17 7.09 -0.85 6.85
CA ASP A 17 7.71 -1.39 8.07
C ASP A 17 7.42 -0.52 9.30
N ASP A 18 7.54 0.80 9.18
CA ASP A 18 7.21 1.76 10.24
C ASP A 18 5.73 1.65 10.64
N PHE A 19 4.83 1.46 9.65
CA PHE A 19 3.40 1.33 9.90
C PHE A 19 3.04 -0.01 10.56
N HIS A 20 3.74 -1.09 10.19
CA HIS A 20 3.66 -2.38 10.88
C HIS A 20 4.14 -2.27 12.33
N ALA A 21 5.28 -1.63 12.57
CA ALA A 21 5.82 -1.43 13.93
C ALA A 21 4.83 -0.66 14.82
N CYS A 22 4.14 0.35 14.27
CA CYS A 22 3.09 1.05 15.00
C CYS A 22 1.93 0.12 15.39
N ALA A 23 1.48 -0.75 14.47
CA ALA A 23 0.41 -1.72 14.73
C ALA A 23 0.83 -2.73 15.81
N GLU A 24 2.05 -3.26 15.73
CA GLU A 24 2.62 -4.19 16.69
C GLU A 24 2.72 -3.57 18.08
N GLU A 25 3.16 -2.31 18.17
CA GLU A 25 3.29 -1.60 19.46
C GLU A 25 1.92 -1.35 20.12
N LEU A 26 0.89 -1.00 19.34
CA LEU A 26 -0.48 -0.84 19.86
C LEU A 26 -1.03 -2.17 20.42
N ILE A 27 -0.72 -3.28 19.77
CA ILE A 27 -1.11 -4.62 20.23
C ILE A 27 -0.31 -5.01 21.47
N ALA A 28 1.01 -4.81 21.47
CA ALA A 28 1.91 -5.16 22.57
C ALA A 28 1.56 -4.41 23.86
N LYS A 29 1.17 -3.13 23.76
CA LYS A 29 0.69 -2.33 24.91
C LYS A 29 -0.75 -2.66 25.34
N ASN A 30 -1.41 -3.63 24.71
CA ASN A 30 -2.82 -3.96 24.94
C ASN A 30 -3.79 -2.76 24.73
N ILE A 31 -3.42 -1.80 23.89
CA ILE A 31 -4.31 -0.70 23.50
C ILE A 31 -5.42 -1.24 22.58
N THR A 32 -5.07 -2.20 21.72
CA THR A 32 -6.01 -2.93 20.86
C THR A 32 -5.54 -4.39 20.69
N LYS A 33 -6.28 -5.15 19.89
CA LYS A 33 -5.89 -6.48 19.41
C LYS A 33 -6.18 -6.57 17.93
N ARG A 34 -5.52 -7.48 17.20
CA ARG A 34 -5.70 -7.71 15.75
C ARG A 34 -7.15 -7.52 15.29
N ALA A 35 -8.09 -8.27 15.89
CA ALA A 35 -9.50 -8.29 15.49
C ALA A 35 -10.23 -6.94 15.61
N LEU A 36 -9.67 -5.97 16.34
CA LEU A 36 -10.21 -4.63 16.56
C LEU A 36 -9.36 -3.53 15.90
N LEU A 37 -8.24 -3.88 15.26
CA LEU A 37 -7.37 -2.92 14.61
C LEU A 37 -7.79 -2.74 13.15
N THR A 38 -8.26 -1.54 12.82
CA THR A 38 -8.56 -1.12 11.44
C THR A 38 -7.51 -0.14 10.96
N ILE A 39 -7.01 -0.35 9.74
CA ILE A 39 -6.13 0.61 9.06
C ILE A 39 -6.85 1.31 7.92
N MET A 40 -6.55 2.60 7.73
CA MET A 40 -7.17 3.41 6.68
C MET A 40 -6.17 4.40 6.11
N GLY A 41 -6.21 4.58 4.79
CA GLY A 41 -5.38 5.56 4.09
C GLY A 41 -5.95 5.91 2.73
N GLY A 42 -5.60 7.11 2.24
CA GLY A 42 -6.06 7.65 0.96
C GLY A 42 -4.91 7.97 0.01
N SER A 43 -5.07 7.81 -1.31
CA SER A 43 -4.03 8.11 -2.32
C SER A 43 -2.78 7.23 -2.13
N ASN A 44 -1.60 7.81 -1.88
CA ASN A 44 -0.43 7.06 -1.40
C ASN A 44 -0.71 6.31 -0.07
N GLY A 45 -1.62 6.80 0.76
CA GLY A 45 -2.11 6.05 1.94
C GLY A 45 -2.96 4.83 1.57
N GLY A 46 -3.63 4.83 0.40
CA GLY A 46 -4.32 3.63 -0.10
C GLY A 46 -3.31 2.58 -0.58
N LEU A 47 -2.20 3.01 -1.20
CA LEU A 47 -1.03 2.17 -1.46
C LEU A 47 -0.48 1.55 -0.17
N LEU A 48 -0.27 2.37 0.88
CA LEU A 48 0.18 1.91 2.21
C LEU A 48 -0.73 0.79 2.73
N VAL A 49 -2.05 1.01 2.74
CA VAL A 49 -3.00 -0.01 3.23
C VAL A 49 -2.92 -1.29 2.39
N GLY A 50 -2.95 -1.20 1.05
CA GLY A 50 -2.87 -2.36 0.16
C GLY A 50 -1.57 -3.16 0.33
N ALA A 51 -0.43 -2.47 0.42
CA ALA A 51 0.86 -3.12 0.66
C ALA A 51 0.89 -3.81 2.03
N CYS A 52 0.44 -3.13 3.09
CA CYS A 52 0.47 -3.69 4.44
C CYS A 52 -0.43 -4.92 4.61
N ILE A 53 -1.63 -4.96 4.01
CA ILE A 53 -2.49 -6.15 4.12
C ILE A 53 -1.97 -7.33 3.30
N ASN A 54 -1.26 -7.07 2.20
CA ASN A 54 -0.57 -8.12 1.48
C ASN A 54 0.60 -8.66 2.34
N GLN A 55 1.44 -7.78 2.88
CA GLN A 55 2.65 -8.20 3.61
C GLN A 55 2.36 -8.86 4.96
N ARG A 56 1.39 -8.34 5.73
CA ARG A 56 1.11 -8.76 7.12
C ARG A 56 -0.41 -8.89 7.38
N PRO A 57 -1.15 -9.76 6.67
CA PRO A 57 -2.61 -9.91 6.82
C PRO A 57 -3.03 -10.33 8.25
N GLU A 58 -2.11 -10.88 9.04
CA GLU A 58 -2.35 -11.28 10.42
C GLU A 58 -2.27 -10.15 11.44
N LEU A 59 -1.84 -8.94 11.07
CA LEU A 59 -1.80 -7.80 12.01
C LEU A 59 -3.12 -7.04 12.09
N TYR A 60 -3.95 -7.11 11.05
CA TYR A 60 -5.12 -6.25 10.89
C TYR A 60 -6.43 -7.04 10.96
N GLY A 61 -7.48 -6.41 11.46
CA GLY A 61 -8.85 -6.94 11.47
C GLY A 61 -9.68 -6.42 10.30
N ALA A 62 -9.47 -5.15 9.92
CA ALA A 62 -10.11 -4.52 8.77
C ALA A 62 -9.19 -3.51 8.09
N ALA A 63 -9.46 -3.22 6.81
CA ALA A 63 -8.67 -2.31 5.99
C ALA A 63 -9.57 -1.47 5.08
N VAL A 64 -9.31 -0.17 5.01
CA VAL A 64 -10.01 0.77 4.12
C VAL A 64 -9.00 1.52 3.28
N ALA A 65 -8.89 1.17 1.99
CA ALA A 65 -8.04 1.89 1.04
C ALA A 65 -8.91 2.81 0.18
N ARG A 66 -8.66 4.13 0.27
CA ARG A 66 -9.40 5.15 -0.48
C ARG A 66 -8.56 5.67 -1.64
N VAL A 67 -9.11 5.69 -2.85
CA VAL A 67 -8.50 6.29 -4.05
C VAL A 67 -7.01 5.93 -4.18
N GLY A 68 -6.68 4.65 -3.97
CA GLY A 68 -5.30 4.19 -3.77
C GLY A 68 -4.55 3.92 -5.07
N VAL A 69 -3.24 4.18 -5.08
CA VAL A 69 -2.35 3.79 -6.20
C VAL A 69 -1.94 2.33 -6.02
N LEU A 70 -2.69 1.40 -6.61
CA LEU A 70 -2.57 -0.04 -6.31
C LEU A 70 -1.88 -0.84 -7.41
N ASP A 71 -1.63 -0.23 -8.57
CA ASP A 71 -0.83 -0.78 -9.66
C ASP A 71 0.42 0.08 -9.82
N MET A 72 1.48 -0.30 -9.08
CA MET A 72 2.72 0.45 -9.10
C MET A 72 3.55 0.23 -10.36
N LEU A 73 3.19 -0.71 -11.24
CA LEU A 73 3.91 -0.96 -12.48
C LEU A 73 3.39 -0.12 -13.65
N ARG A 74 2.22 0.52 -13.48
CA ARG A 74 1.56 1.28 -14.54
C ARG A 74 1.03 2.64 -14.11
N PHE A 75 1.21 3.06 -12.85
CA PHE A 75 0.68 4.34 -12.36
C PHE A 75 1.14 5.53 -13.22
N HIS A 76 2.37 5.49 -13.73
CA HIS A 76 2.99 6.57 -14.49
C HIS A 76 2.36 6.79 -15.87
N LEU A 77 1.60 5.81 -16.38
CA LEU A 77 0.97 5.85 -17.70
C LEU A 77 -0.33 6.66 -17.76
N PHE A 78 -0.86 7.11 -16.61
CA PHE A 78 -2.19 7.70 -16.54
C PHE A 78 -2.17 9.09 -15.90
N SER A 79 -2.84 10.05 -16.54
CA SER A 79 -3.07 11.41 -16.00
C SER A 79 -1.78 12.09 -15.51
N ILE A 80 -1.74 12.53 -14.25
CA ILE A 80 -0.57 13.16 -13.61
C ILE A 80 0.37 12.14 -12.94
N GLY A 81 0.12 10.84 -13.09
CA GLY A 81 0.86 9.79 -12.40
C GLY A 81 2.37 9.80 -12.67
N ALA A 82 2.81 10.23 -13.86
CA ALA A 82 4.22 10.38 -14.20
C ALA A 82 4.99 11.31 -13.23
N ALA A 83 4.32 12.29 -12.62
CA ALA A 83 4.93 13.20 -11.66
C ALA A 83 5.35 12.51 -10.35
N TRP A 84 4.78 11.34 -10.01
CA TRP A 84 5.07 10.64 -8.75
C TRP A 84 6.28 9.71 -8.86
N THR A 85 6.90 9.62 -10.03
CA THR A 85 8.15 8.87 -10.23
C THR A 85 9.30 9.41 -9.36
N SER A 86 9.22 10.66 -8.88
CA SER A 86 10.14 11.22 -7.88
C SER A 86 10.15 10.44 -6.57
N ASP A 87 9.00 9.92 -6.17
CA ASP A 87 8.80 9.24 -4.88
C ASP A 87 8.79 7.72 -5.03
N PHE A 88 8.29 7.21 -6.16
CA PHE A 88 8.09 5.78 -6.38
C PHE A 88 9.11 5.13 -7.31
N GLY A 89 9.87 5.93 -8.06
CA GLY A 89 10.66 5.45 -9.19
C GLY A 89 9.85 5.31 -10.46
N ASP A 90 10.58 5.11 -11.56
CA ASP A 90 10.05 4.87 -12.90
C ASP A 90 9.94 3.35 -13.17
N PRO A 91 8.74 2.77 -13.32
CA PRO A 91 8.57 1.35 -13.60
C PRO A 91 9.22 0.84 -14.90
N ASP A 92 9.49 1.71 -15.87
CA ASP A 92 10.16 1.35 -17.12
C ASP A 92 11.69 1.26 -16.95
N ASN A 93 12.23 1.75 -15.84
CA ASN A 93 13.62 1.56 -15.46
C ASN A 93 13.82 0.20 -14.74
N ALA A 94 14.72 -0.63 -15.27
CA ALA A 94 14.95 -1.98 -14.75
C ALA A 94 15.43 -2.03 -13.28
N GLU A 95 16.19 -1.03 -12.81
CA GLU A 95 16.62 -0.98 -11.39
C GLU A 95 15.46 -0.58 -10.48
N HIS A 96 14.63 0.37 -10.92
CA HIS A 96 13.46 0.80 -10.17
C HIS A 96 12.42 -0.30 -10.07
N PHE A 97 12.14 -0.98 -11.19
CA PHE A 97 11.24 -2.12 -11.26
C PHE A 97 11.51 -3.16 -10.15
N LYS A 98 12.79 -3.47 -9.87
CA LYS A 98 13.18 -4.48 -8.87
C LYS A 98 12.62 -4.20 -7.48
N TYR A 99 12.52 -2.93 -7.06
CA TYR A 99 11.95 -2.59 -5.77
C TYR A 99 10.45 -2.30 -5.86
N ILE A 100 9.97 -1.69 -6.96
CA ILE A 100 8.55 -1.40 -7.18
C ILE A 100 7.71 -2.68 -7.19
N HIS A 101 8.17 -3.71 -7.92
CA HIS A 101 7.48 -4.98 -8.04
C HIS A 101 7.27 -5.66 -6.68
N LYS A 102 8.19 -5.49 -5.72
CA LYS A 102 8.13 -6.15 -4.41
C LYS A 102 6.98 -5.67 -3.52
N TYR A 103 6.49 -4.45 -3.71
CA TYR A 103 5.45 -3.88 -2.87
C TYR A 103 4.17 -3.52 -3.62
N SER A 104 4.17 -3.57 -4.96
CA SER A 104 3.01 -3.25 -5.79
C SER A 104 1.78 -4.07 -5.37
N PRO A 105 0.71 -3.45 -4.81
CA PRO A 105 -0.39 -4.20 -4.20
C PRO A 105 -1.04 -5.20 -5.15
N LEU A 106 -1.34 -4.79 -6.39
CA LEU A 106 -1.92 -5.65 -7.43
C LEU A 106 -1.10 -6.92 -7.71
N HIS A 107 0.23 -6.85 -7.59
CA HIS A 107 1.13 -7.93 -7.99
C HIS A 107 1.56 -8.82 -6.83
N ASN A 108 1.15 -8.49 -5.60
CA ASN A 108 1.58 -9.20 -4.39
C ASN A 108 0.40 -9.74 -3.57
N VAL A 109 -0.79 -9.88 -4.18
CA VAL A 109 -1.89 -10.64 -3.58
C VAL A 109 -1.54 -12.12 -3.60
N PHE A 110 -1.65 -12.79 -2.46
CA PHE A 110 -1.45 -14.24 -2.34
C PHE A 110 -2.51 -14.85 -1.43
N THR A 111 -2.72 -16.16 -1.54
CA THR A 111 -3.53 -16.90 -0.57
C THR A 111 -2.64 -17.27 0.62
N PRO A 112 -2.90 -16.77 1.84
CA PRO A 112 -2.05 -17.11 2.99
C PRO A 112 -2.13 -18.60 3.32
N THR A 113 -1.00 -19.19 3.71
CA THR A 113 -0.84 -20.64 3.88
C THR A 113 -1.25 -21.17 5.26
N ASP A 114 -1.47 -20.29 6.24
CA ASP A 114 -1.93 -20.63 7.59
C ASP A 114 -3.42 -20.31 7.77
N ALA A 115 -4.00 -20.54 8.96
CA ALA A 115 -5.36 -20.08 9.34
C ALA A 115 -5.54 -18.53 9.36
N LYS A 116 -4.64 -17.78 8.70
CA LYS A 116 -4.62 -16.33 8.58
C LYS A 116 -5.31 -15.95 7.28
N GLN A 117 -6.55 -15.50 7.34
CA GLN A 117 -7.20 -14.84 6.19
C GLN A 117 -6.78 -13.36 6.09
N TYR A 118 -7.00 -12.76 4.92
CA TYR A 118 -6.94 -11.30 4.75
C TYR A 118 -7.95 -10.61 5.68
N PRO A 119 -7.68 -9.37 6.14
CA PRO A 119 -8.65 -8.57 6.86
C PRO A 119 -9.85 -8.23 5.97
N ALA A 120 -10.99 -7.95 6.59
CA ALA A 120 -12.13 -7.40 5.84
C ALA A 120 -11.69 -6.10 5.15
N THR A 121 -11.81 -6.04 3.82
CA THR A 121 -11.21 -4.97 3.01
C THR A 121 -12.29 -4.22 2.25
N LEU A 122 -12.27 -2.89 2.35
CA LEU A 122 -13.11 -1.98 1.58
C LEU A 122 -12.22 -1.06 0.73
N LEU A 123 -12.40 -1.14 -0.58
CA LEU A 123 -11.84 -0.19 -1.54
C LEU A 123 -12.90 0.87 -1.85
N THR A 124 -12.52 2.14 -1.81
CA THR A 124 -13.42 3.23 -2.23
C THR A 124 -12.72 4.09 -3.27
N THR A 125 -13.44 4.44 -4.34
CA THR A 125 -12.97 5.32 -5.39
C THR A 125 -14.14 6.11 -6.00
N ALA A 126 -13.89 7.03 -6.91
CA ALA A 126 -14.90 7.76 -7.66
C ALA A 126 -14.70 7.56 -9.17
N ASP A 127 -15.79 7.53 -9.93
CA ASP A 127 -15.80 7.32 -11.38
C ASP A 127 -15.08 8.42 -12.17
N HIS A 128 -14.97 9.62 -11.59
CA HIS A 128 -14.26 10.78 -12.16
C HIS A 128 -13.01 11.19 -11.36
N ASP A 129 -12.40 10.29 -10.57
CA ASP A 129 -11.09 10.59 -9.97
C ASP A 129 -10.01 10.57 -11.08
N ASP A 130 -9.62 11.76 -11.53
CA ASP A 130 -8.59 11.98 -12.54
C ASP A 130 -7.20 12.16 -11.94
N ARG A 131 -7.09 12.16 -10.60
CA ARG A 131 -5.80 12.25 -9.90
C ARG A 131 -5.25 10.86 -9.66
N VAL A 132 -6.02 9.94 -9.09
CA VAL A 132 -5.69 8.52 -9.01
C VAL A 132 -6.80 7.75 -9.72
N VAL A 133 -6.56 7.43 -10.99
CA VAL A 133 -7.56 6.80 -11.86
C VAL A 133 -8.18 5.54 -11.22
N PRO A 134 -9.52 5.38 -11.24
CA PRO A 134 -10.21 4.35 -10.48
C PRO A 134 -9.86 2.91 -10.89
N LEU A 135 -9.25 2.72 -12.06
CA LEU A 135 -8.72 1.42 -12.50
C LEU A 135 -7.78 0.79 -11.48
N HIS A 136 -7.08 1.59 -10.66
CA HIS A 136 -6.23 1.05 -9.61
C HIS A 136 -7.06 0.23 -8.60
N SER A 137 -8.21 0.76 -8.17
CA SER A 137 -9.10 0.06 -7.24
C SER A 137 -9.93 -1.04 -7.89
N PHE A 138 -10.20 -0.96 -9.20
CA PHE A 138 -10.97 -2.02 -9.89
C PHE A 138 -10.15 -3.27 -10.20
N LYS A 139 -8.84 -3.10 -10.42
CA LYS A 139 -7.93 -4.21 -10.73
C LYS A 139 -7.48 -4.98 -9.49
N TYR A 140 -7.27 -4.27 -8.39
CA TYR A 140 -6.85 -4.83 -7.10
C TYR A 140 -8.01 -5.56 -6.43
#